data_AF-A0A7Y6DXL8-F1
#
_entry.id   AF-A0A7Y6DXL8-F1
#
_cell.length_a   1.000
_cell.length_b   1.000
_cell.length_c   1.000
_cell.angle_alpha   90.00
_cell.angle_beta   90.00
_cell.angle_gamma   90.00
#
_symmetry.space_group_name_H-M   'P 1'
#
loop_
_entity.id
_entity.type
_entity.pdbx_description
1 polymer ?
#
loop_
_entity_poly.entity_id
_entity_poly.type
_entity_poly.pdbx_seq_one_letter_code
_entity_poly.pdbx_strand_id
1 'polypeptide(L)'
;MTAPLILPTLVGDAVGLRAFTTADLPTIREATTDPLVPLITSVPAHGDDDACLAFLARQSDRMATGAGFVREGLLRSRETVGDARRDVDMYALVVGQD
;
A
#
# COMPACT_ATOMS: atom_id res chain seq x y z
N MET A 1 -14.91 -5.02 -22.58
CA MET A 1 -15.08 -5.07 -21.12
C MET A 1 -13.82 -5.72 -20.55
N THR A 2 -13.00 -4.95 -19.84
CA THR A 2 -11.81 -5.49 -19.15
C THR A 2 -12.30 -6.32 -17.97
N ALA A 3 -11.72 -7.51 -17.76
CA ALA A 3 -12.06 -8.31 -16.59
C ALA A 3 -11.76 -7.50 -15.31
N PRO A 4 -12.60 -7.59 -14.26
CA PRO A 4 -12.29 -6.93 -13.01
C PRO A 4 -10.94 -7.46 -12.51
N LEU A 5 -10.07 -6.55 -12.09
CA LEU A 5 -8.91 -6.95 -11.30
C LEU A 5 -9.45 -7.70 -10.08
N ILE A 6 -8.80 -8.79 -9.68
CA ILE A 6 -9.10 -9.53 -8.46
C ILE A 6 -7.79 -9.59 -7.66
N LEU A 7 -7.79 -9.09 -6.42
CA LEU A 7 -6.60 -9.20 -5.58
C LEU A 7 -6.43 -10.67 -5.17
N PRO A 8 -5.30 -11.31 -5.49
CA PRO A 8 -5.08 -12.68 -5.07
C PRO A 8 -4.90 -12.74 -3.55
N THR A 9 -5.30 -13.87 -2.97
CA THR A 9 -4.81 -14.25 -1.64
C THR A 9 -3.52 -15.02 -1.81
N LEU A 10 -2.43 -14.53 -1.23
CA LEU A 10 -1.11 -15.17 -1.22
C LEU A 10 -0.87 -15.75 0.16
N VAL A 11 -0.45 -17.00 0.25
CA VAL A 11 -0.21 -17.68 1.53
C VAL A 11 1.23 -18.17 1.55
N GLY A 12 2.00 -17.71 2.53
CA GLY A 12 3.30 -18.26 2.90
C GLY A 12 3.25 -18.96 4.25
N ASP A 13 4.38 -19.48 4.71
CA ASP A 13 4.45 -20.32 5.90
C ASP A 13 4.02 -19.61 7.20
N ALA A 14 4.28 -18.29 7.30
CA ALA A 14 3.95 -17.49 8.48
C ALA A 14 3.04 -16.28 8.19
N VAL A 15 2.84 -15.92 6.91
CA VAL A 15 2.15 -14.69 6.51
C VAL A 15 1.20 -14.97 5.36
N GLY A 16 -0.03 -14.48 5.48
CA GLY A 16 -1.00 -14.41 4.40
C GLY A 16 -1.24 -12.96 3.97
N LEU A 17 -1.26 -12.71 2.67
CA LEU A 17 -1.64 -11.42 2.08
C LEU A 17 -3.00 -11.58 1.39
N ARG A 18 -3.95 -10.72 1.73
CA ARG A 18 -5.30 -10.73 1.17
C ARG A 18 -5.83 -9.30 1.03
N ALA A 19 -6.98 -9.16 0.39
CA ALA A 19 -7.69 -7.89 0.32
C ALA A 19 -8.08 -7.38 1.71
N PHE A 20 -8.04 -6.06 1.86
CA PHE A 20 -8.63 -5.36 3.00
C PHE A 20 -10.15 -5.54 3.02
N THR A 21 -10.69 -5.67 4.22
CA THR A 21 -12.12 -5.79 4.48
C THR A 21 -12.50 -4.90 5.66
N THR A 22 -13.79 -4.64 5.84
CA THR A 22 -14.28 -3.91 7.02
C THR A 22 -14.00 -4.64 8.34
N ALA A 23 -13.81 -5.96 8.30
CA ALA A 23 -13.44 -6.76 9.47
C ALA A 23 -12.03 -6.43 10.00
N ASP A 24 -11.19 -5.74 9.21
CA ASP A 24 -9.84 -5.34 9.59
C ASP A 24 -9.82 -4.05 10.45
N LEU A 25 -10.99 -3.45 10.72
CA LEU A 25 -11.13 -2.23 11.53
C LEU A 25 -10.38 -2.30 12.88
N PRO A 26 -10.48 -3.38 13.68
CA PRO A 26 -9.75 -3.44 14.96
C PRO A 26 -8.23 -3.38 14.78
N THR A 27 -7.69 -4.02 13.74
CA THR A 27 -6.25 -4.00 13.42
C THR A 27 -5.78 -2.61 13.01
N ILE A 28 -6.57 -1.89 12.20
CA ILE A 28 -6.24 -0.51 11.82
C ILE A 28 -6.30 0.42 13.04
N ARG A 29 -7.31 0.23 13.90
CA ARG A 29 -7.42 0.97 15.16
C ARG A 29 -6.22 0.74 16.06
N GLU A 30 -5.76 -0.51 16.23
CA GLU A 30 -4.54 -0.83 16.96
C GLU A 30 -3.33 -0.09 16.37
N ALA A 31 -3.17 -0.14 15.06
CA ALA A 31 -2.08 0.53 14.34
C ALA A 31 -2.06 2.05 14.54
N THR A 32 -3.20 2.70 14.80
CA THR A 32 -3.24 4.15 15.12
C THR A 32 -2.54 4.52 16.42
N THR A 33 -2.37 3.55 17.33
CA THR A 33 -1.75 3.77 18.64
C THR A 33 -0.24 3.54 18.64
N ASP A 34 0.29 2.95 17.57
CA ASP A 34 1.73 2.76 17.41
C ASP A 34 2.41 4.12 17.14
N PRO A 35 3.56 4.42 17.76
CA PRO A 35 4.21 5.73 17.61
C PRO A 35 4.85 5.96 16.23
N LEU A 36 5.11 4.90 15.46
CA LEU A 36 5.77 4.98 14.16
C LEU A 36 4.80 4.75 13.00
N VAL A 37 3.81 3.86 13.13
CA VAL A 37 2.94 3.50 12.01
C VAL A 37 2.21 4.71 11.40
N PRO A 38 1.53 5.59 12.14
CA PRO A 38 0.90 6.77 11.57
C PRO A 38 1.90 7.80 11.02
N LEU A 39 3.14 7.80 11.53
CA LEU A 39 4.19 8.74 11.11
C LEU A 39 4.75 8.42 9.73
N ILE A 40 4.90 7.13 9.41
CA ILE A 40 5.57 6.67 8.17
C ILE A 40 4.62 6.02 7.16
N THR A 41 3.34 5.89 7.50
CA THR A 41 2.32 5.33 6.61
C THR A 41 1.15 6.31 6.44
N SER A 42 0.07 5.86 5.80
CA SER A 42 -1.17 6.64 5.67
C SER A 42 -2.29 6.18 6.61
N VAL A 43 -1.96 5.33 7.59
CA VAL A 43 -2.84 5.00 8.72
C VAL A 43 -3.17 6.31 9.47
N PRO A 44 -4.43 6.56 9.85
CA PRO A 44 -4.78 7.78 10.55
C PRO A 44 -4.07 7.88 11.91
N ALA A 45 -3.65 9.09 12.28
CA ALA A 45 -3.04 9.37 13.58
C ALA A 45 -4.04 9.36 14.75
N HIS A 46 -5.34 9.39 14.44
CA HIS A 46 -6.41 9.29 15.42
C HIS A 46 -7.24 8.04 15.14
N GLY A 47 -7.47 7.24 16.17
CA GLY A 47 -8.19 5.97 16.07
C GLY A 47 -9.71 6.11 16.16
N ASP A 48 -10.32 7.17 15.61
CA ASP A 48 -11.77 7.18 15.44
C ASP A 48 -12.18 6.18 14.34
N ASP A 49 -13.34 5.54 14.51
CA ASP A 49 -13.78 4.48 13.60
C ASP A 49 -14.00 5.01 12.18
N ASP A 50 -14.49 6.24 12.04
CA ASP A 50 -14.75 6.85 10.74
C ASP A 50 -13.46 7.03 9.93
N ALA A 51 -12.38 7.51 10.55
CA ALA A 51 -11.08 7.63 9.91
C ALA A 51 -10.48 6.27 9.54
N CYS A 52 -10.64 5.26 10.39
CA CYS A 52 -10.16 3.91 10.12
C CYS A 52 -10.96 3.23 8.99
N LEU A 53 -12.28 3.41 8.95
CA LEU A 53 -13.14 2.94 7.85
C LEU A 53 -12.81 3.66 6.55
N ALA A 54 -12.60 4.98 6.59
CA ALA A 54 -12.17 5.75 5.44
C ALA A 54 -10.79 5.28 4.93
N PHE A 55 -9.88 4.89 5.82
CA PHE A 55 -8.62 4.27 5.43
C PHE A 55 -8.84 2.96 4.68
N LEU A 56 -9.66 2.05 5.22
CA LEU A 56 -9.96 0.76 4.59
C LEU A 56 -10.61 0.93 3.21
N ALA A 57 -11.58 1.84 3.09
CA ALA A 57 -12.22 2.16 1.82
C ALA A 57 -11.19 2.62 0.77
N ARG A 58 -10.29 3.54 1.14
CA ARG A 58 -9.20 3.96 0.24
C ARG A 58 -8.30 2.81 -0.19
N GLN A 59 -8.03 1.83 0.69
CA GLN A 59 -7.22 0.67 0.29
C GLN A 59 -7.95 -0.23 -0.70
N SER A 60 -9.25 -0.47 -0.49
CA SER A 60 -10.07 -1.25 -1.41
C SER A 60 -10.22 -0.56 -2.78
N ASP A 61 -10.44 0.76 -2.79
CA ASP A 61 -10.68 1.53 -4.02
C ASP A 61 -9.47 1.58 -4.93
N ARG A 62 -8.24 1.61 -4.39
CA ARG A 62 -7.01 1.67 -5.20
C ARG A 62 -6.98 0.60 -6.29
N MET A 63 -7.42 -0.60 -5.95
CA MET A 63 -7.45 -1.69 -6.92
C MET A 63 -8.57 -1.50 -7.96
N ALA A 64 -9.75 -1.05 -7.54
CA ALA A 64 -10.88 -0.81 -8.43
C ALA A 64 -10.57 0.30 -9.45
N THR A 65 -9.90 1.36 -9.01
CA THR A 65 -9.52 2.50 -9.85
C THR A 65 -8.19 2.29 -10.57
N GLY A 66 -7.48 1.17 -10.35
CA GLY A 66 -6.12 0.97 -10.87
C GLY A 66 -5.06 1.94 -10.32
N ALA A 67 -5.32 2.56 -9.16
CA ALA A 67 -4.34 3.36 -8.44
C ALA A 67 -3.27 2.47 -7.82
N GLY A 68 -2.01 2.87 -7.91
CA GLY A 68 -0.89 2.02 -7.47
C GLY A 68 0.44 2.54 -7.95
N PHE A 69 1.37 1.66 -8.26
CA PHE A 69 2.66 2.03 -8.83
C PHE A 69 2.91 1.29 -10.13
N VAL A 70 3.44 1.98 -11.15
CA VAL A 70 3.96 1.32 -12.37
C VAL A 70 5.45 1.51 -12.43
N ARG A 71 6.14 0.51 -12.97
CA ARG A 71 7.56 0.62 -13.26
C ARG A 71 7.78 1.58 -14.44
N GLU A 72 8.50 2.66 -14.20
CA GLU A 72 8.88 3.62 -15.24
C GLU A 72 10.14 3.18 -15.99
N GLY A 73 11.14 2.66 -15.28
CA GLY A 73 12.41 2.28 -15.91
C GLY A 73 13.52 1.96 -14.92
N LEU A 74 14.67 1.55 -15.44
CA LEU A 74 15.88 1.30 -14.65
C LEU A 74 16.86 2.46 -14.81
N LEU A 75 17.26 3.08 -13.71
CA LEU A 75 18.34 4.06 -13.67
C LEU A 75 19.65 3.34 -13.35
N ARG A 76 20.55 3.25 -14.33
CA ARG A 76 21.83 2.56 -14.16
C ARG A 76 22.80 3.40 -13.33
N SER A 77 23.45 2.77 -12.35
CA SER A 77 24.52 3.38 -11.54
C SER A 77 24.14 4.76 -10.99
N ARG A 78 22.91 4.91 -10.46
CA ARG A 78 22.33 6.22 -10.08
C ARG A 78 22.44 6.53 -8.58
N GLU A 79 22.35 5.53 -7.73
CA GLU A 79 22.48 5.69 -6.28
C GLU A 79 23.88 5.26 -5.82
N THR A 80 24.46 5.94 -4.82
CA THR A 80 25.62 5.41 -4.10
C THR A 80 25.10 4.81 -2.79
N VAL A 81 25.34 3.53 -2.56
CA VAL A 81 24.99 2.84 -1.31
C VAL A 81 26.28 2.28 -0.71
N GLY A 82 26.74 2.87 0.40
CA GLY A 82 28.09 2.66 0.90
C GLY A 82 29.12 3.20 -0.10
N ASP A 83 30.08 2.36 -0.50
CA ASP A 83 31.14 2.74 -1.47
C ASP A 83 30.82 2.32 -2.91
N ALA A 84 29.65 1.71 -3.17
CA ALA A 84 29.29 1.17 -4.47
C ALA A 84 28.13 1.93 -5.14
N ARG A 85 28.22 2.09 -6.47
CA ARG A 85 27.09 2.56 -7.28
C ARG A 85 26.13 1.42 -7.57
N ARG A 86 24.83 1.69 -7.45
CA ARG A 86 23.75 0.72 -7.64
C ARG A 86 22.75 1.21 -8.67
N ASP A 87 22.16 0.24 -9.37
CA ASP A 87 21.00 0.48 -10.23
C ASP A 87 19.76 0.70 -9.37
N VAL A 88 18.81 1.50 -9.87
CA VAL A 88 17.56 1.81 -9.18
C VAL A 88 16.40 1.56 -10.13
N ASP A 89 15.45 0.70 -9.74
CA ASP A 89 14.16 0.62 -10.41
C ASP A 89 13.29 1.80 -9.97
N MET A 90 12.86 2.59 -10.95
CA MET A 90 12.01 3.76 -10.74
C MET A 90 10.55 3.38 -10.95
N TYR A 91 9.70 3.84 -10.02
CA TYR A 91 8.26 3.63 -10.07
C TYR A 91 7.53 4.96 -9.97
N ALA A 92 6.48 5.12 -10.78
CA ALA A 92 5.55 6.25 -10.67
C ALA A 92 4.34 5.85 -9.87
N LEU A 93 3.85 6.77 -9.05
CA LEU A 93 2.52 6.69 -8.45
C LEU A 93 1.47 6.92 -9.54
N VAL A 94 0.53 5.98 -9.68
CA VAL A 94 -0.68 6.13 -10.49
C VAL A 94 -1.81 6.51 -9.58
N VAL A 95 -2.44 7.64 -9.90
CA VAL A 95 -3.74 8.02 -9.36
C VAL A 95 -4.79 7.24 -10.14
N GLY A 96 -5.80 6.73 -9.44
CA GLY A 96 -6.85 5.91 -10.03
C GLY A 96 -7.52 6.59 -11.23
N GLN A 97 -7.89 5.80 -12.23
CA GLN A 97 -8.73 6.25 -13.33
C GLN A 97 -10.21 6.08 -12.92
N ASP A 98 -11.02 7.12 -13.12
CA ASP A 98 -12.47 7.12 -12.88
C ASP A 98 -13.23 6.24 -13.88
#